data_AF-U1SXA1-F1
#
_entry.id   AF-U1SXA1-F1
#
_cell.length_a   1.000
_cell.length_b   1.000
_cell.length_c   1.000
_cell.angle_alpha   90.00
_cell.angle_beta   90.00
_cell.angle_gamma   90.00
#
_symmetry.space_group_name_H-M   'P 1'
#
loop_
_entity.id
_entity.type
_entity.pdbx_description
1 polymer ?
#
loop_
_entity_poly.entity_id
_entity_poly.type
_entity_poly.pdbx_seq_one_letter_code
_entity_poly.pdbx_strand_id
1 'polypeptide(L)'
;MASLAFLAPVTALAGDDICTKLMPDILANYKVENLEVMRNGNPYVSKELVSCVYRATRPELYGDIPVMVTALLNTANNRFSVEIR
;
A
#
# COMPACT_ATOMS: atom_id res chain seq x y z
N MET A 1 -26.99 34.76 8.68
CA MET A 1 -25.87 34.13 7.94
C MET A 1 -25.43 32.93 8.75
N ALA A 2 -25.88 31.73 8.38
CA ALA A 2 -25.50 30.49 9.05
C ALA A 2 -24.47 29.78 8.16
N SER A 3 -23.20 29.81 8.57
CA SER A 3 -22.13 29.08 7.90
C SER A 3 -22.36 27.58 8.05
N LEU A 4 -22.60 26.91 6.93
CA LEU A 4 -22.49 25.45 6.82
C LEU A 4 -21.01 25.11 6.99
N ALA A 5 -20.62 24.76 8.21
CA ALA A 5 -19.34 24.13 8.47
C ALA A 5 -19.31 22.81 7.69
N PHE A 6 -18.47 22.76 6.66
CA PHE A 6 -18.07 21.52 6.00
C PHE A 6 -17.55 20.57 7.07
N LEU A 7 -18.35 19.57 7.45
CA LEU A 7 -17.85 18.37 8.08
C LEU A 7 -17.11 17.58 7.00
N ALA A 8 -15.94 18.06 6.61
CA ALA A 8 -14.97 17.20 5.96
C ALA A 8 -14.69 16.06 6.95
N PRO A 9 -14.77 14.79 6.54
CA PRO A 9 -14.38 13.70 7.41
C PRO A 9 -12.87 13.84 7.63
N VAL A 10 -12.51 14.36 8.81
CA VAL A 10 -11.15 14.32 9.35
C VAL A 10 -10.87 12.89 9.80
N THR A 11 -10.94 11.94 8.87
CA THR A 11 -10.49 10.55 9.07
C THR A 11 -9.26 10.24 8.22
N ALA A 12 -8.61 11.27 7.66
CA ALA A 12 -7.38 11.14 6.88
C ALA A 12 -6.11 11.55 7.65
N LEU A 13 -6.22 11.87 8.95
CA LEU A 13 -5.14 12.49 9.72
C LEU A 13 -5.00 11.87 11.11
N ALA A 14 -4.67 10.57 11.17
CA ALA A 14 -3.98 9.95 12.31
C ALA A 14 -3.60 8.51 11.95
N GLY A 15 -2.31 8.29 11.66
CA GLY A 15 -1.75 6.96 11.39
C GLY A 15 -1.30 6.85 9.95
N ASP A 16 0.01 6.95 9.74
CA ASP A 16 0.63 6.62 8.46
C ASP A 16 0.05 5.28 7.99
N ASP A 17 -0.56 5.28 6.80
CA ASP A 17 -1.10 4.07 6.21
C ASP A 17 0.01 3.01 6.17
N ILE A 18 -0.22 1.87 6.82
CA ILE A 18 0.76 0.80 6.93
C ILE A 18 1.19 0.28 5.55
N CYS A 19 0.30 0.39 4.55
CA CYS A 19 0.64 0.10 3.16
C CYS A 19 1.59 1.16 2.59
N THR A 20 1.37 2.45 2.88
CA THR A 20 2.33 3.50 2.49
C THR A 20 3.69 3.32 3.17
N LYS A 21 3.70 2.89 4.44
CA LYS A 21 4.94 2.61 5.20
C LYS A 21 5.76 1.45 4.64
N LEU A 22 5.13 0.46 4.01
CA LEU A 22 5.82 -0.68 3.39
C LEU A 22 6.44 -0.33 2.03
N MET A 23 6.02 0.76 1.39
CA MET A 23 6.49 1.12 0.05
C MET A 23 8.01 1.27 -0.06
N PRO A 24 8.72 1.96 0.87
CA PRO A 24 10.17 2.07 0.80
C PRO A 24 10.88 0.72 0.90
N ASP A 25 10.41 -0.18 1.78
CA ASP A 25 10.97 -1.51 1.92
C ASP A 25 10.73 -2.36 0.66
N ILE A 26 9.57 -2.22 0.02
CA ILE A 26 9.28 -2.90 -1.24
C ILE A 26 10.18 -2.36 -2.35
N LEU A 27 10.29 -1.04 -2.52
CA LEU A 27 11.14 -0.41 -3.53
C LEU A 27 12.62 -0.73 -3.35
N ALA A 28 13.10 -0.89 -2.11
CA ALA A 28 14.49 -1.21 -1.83
C ALA A 28 14.86 -2.69 -2.08
N ASN A 29 13.89 -3.61 -1.96
CA ASN A 29 14.16 -5.05 -2.00
C ASN A 29 13.63 -5.75 -3.26
N TYR A 30 12.74 -5.11 -4.01
CA TYR A 30 12.10 -5.69 -5.19
C TYR A 30 12.33 -4.80 -6.40
N LYS A 31 12.60 -5.41 -7.56
CA LYS A 31 12.82 -4.71 -8.83
C LYS A 31 11.48 -4.20 -9.40
N VAL A 32 10.92 -3.19 -8.75
CA VAL A 32 9.69 -2.48 -9.14
C VAL A 32 9.87 -0.99 -8.94
N GLU A 33 9.12 -0.20 -9.72
CA GLU A 33 9.12 1.26 -9.73
C GLU A 33 7.68 1.77 -9.74
N ASN A 34 7.49 3.08 -9.57
CA ASN A 34 6.17 3.74 -9.62
C ASN A 34 5.11 3.04 -8.75
N LEU A 35 5.51 2.60 -7.57
CA LEU A 35 4.64 1.88 -6.64
C LEU A 35 3.52 2.82 -6.17
N GLU A 36 2.27 2.43 -6.39
CA GLU A 36 1.08 3.23 -6.06
C GLU A 36 0.06 2.36 -5.32
N VAL A 37 -0.41 2.81 -4.16
CA VAL A 37 -1.44 2.11 -3.37
C VAL A 37 -2.77 2.16 -4.13
N MET A 38 -3.32 1.01 -4.51
CA MET A 38 -4.52 0.96 -5.35
C MET A 38 -5.83 1.17 -4.59
N ARG A 39 -5.87 0.72 -3.35
CA ARG A 39 -6.92 0.87 -2.33
C ARG A 39 -6.44 0.09 -1.13
N ASN A 40 -6.70 0.60 0.07
CA ASN A 40 -6.42 -0.11 1.32
C ASN A 40 -7.00 -1.50 1.22
N GLY A 41 -6.11 -2.50 1.14
CA GLY A 41 -6.50 -3.87 0.97
C GLY A 41 -7.38 -4.25 2.16
N ASN A 42 -8.48 -4.90 1.84
CA ASN A 42 -9.49 -5.46 2.72
C ASN A 42 -9.12 -5.42 4.23
N PRO A 43 -9.74 -4.56 5.08
CA PRO A 43 -9.42 -4.48 6.52
C PRO A 43 -9.76 -5.77 7.31
N TYR A 44 -10.20 -6.82 6.62
CA TYR A 44 -10.67 -8.09 7.15
C TYR A 44 -9.61 -9.20 7.20
N VAL A 45 -8.33 -8.95 6.91
CA VAL A 45 -7.31 -10.03 6.99
C VAL A 45 -6.98 -10.45 8.44
N SER A 46 -7.61 -9.81 9.44
CA SER A 46 -7.47 -9.92 10.91
C SER A 46 -6.64 -8.77 11.49
N LYS A 47 -6.73 -8.50 12.80
CA LYS A 47 -5.92 -7.45 13.46
C LYS A 47 -4.40 -7.66 13.26
N GLU A 48 -4.00 -8.90 12.98
CA GLU A 48 -2.60 -9.33 12.95
C GLU A 48 -2.05 -9.49 11.53
N LEU A 49 -2.91 -9.46 10.51
CA LEU A 49 -2.50 -9.56 9.11
C LEU A 49 -3.09 -8.41 8.32
N VAL A 50 -2.23 -7.72 7.59
CA VAL A 50 -2.62 -6.63 6.69
C VAL A 50 -2.23 -7.01 5.28
N SER A 51 -3.19 -6.94 4.35
CA SER A 51 -2.92 -7.09 2.92
C SER A 51 -2.92 -5.74 2.25
N CYS A 52 -1.85 -5.43 1.52
CA CYS A 52 -1.68 -4.21 0.76
C CYS A 52 -1.49 -4.55 -0.71
N VAL A 53 -2.23 -3.87 -1.58
CA VAL A 53 -2.16 -4.07 -3.02
C VAL A 53 -1.69 -2.78 -3.69
N TYR A 54 -0.64 -2.91 -4.49
CA TYR A 54 -0.02 -1.81 -5.21
C TYR A 54 -0.02 -2.09 -6.71
N ARG A 55 -0.17 -1.01 -7.47
CA ARG A 55 0.20 -0.94 -8.88
C ARG A 55 1.69 -0.57 -8.92
N ALA A 56 2.45 -1.16 -9.84
CA ALA A 56 3.86 -0.82 -10.04
C ALA A 56 4.28 -1.06 -11.50
N THR A 57 5.51 -0.69 -11.83
CA THR A 57 6.18 -1.05 -13.08
C THR A 57 7.42 -1.88 -12.80
N ARG A 58 7.67 -2.93 -13.59
CA ARG A 58 8.92 -3.69 -13.55
C ARG A 58 9.77 -3.30 -14.76
N PRO A 59 10.99 -2.77 -14.55
CA PRO A 59 11.90 -2.48 -15.66
C PRO A 59 12.39 -3.75 -16.36
N GLU A 60 12.19 -3.82 -17.67
CA GLU A 60 12.68 -4.89 -18.55
C GLU A 60 13.42 -4.32 -19.77
N LEU A 61 14.22 -5.15 -20.45
CA LEU A 61 15.06 -4.74 -21.58
C LEU A 61 14.28 -4.08 -22.74
N TYR A 62 13.01 -4.43 -22.92
CA TYR A 62 12.18 -3.96 -24.02
C TYR A 62 11.09 -2.97 -23.59
N GLY A 63 11.22 -2.40 -22.38
CA GLY A 63 10.28 -1.45 -21.82
C GLY A 63 9.65 -1.93 -20.52
N ASP A 64 9.11 -0.99 -19.77
CA ASP A 64 8.55 -1.27 -18.45
C ASP A 64 7.23 -2.05 -18.56
N ILE A 65 7.08 -3.06 -17.71
CA ILE A 65 5.87 -3.90 -17.66
C ILE A 65 5.05 -3.49 -16.44
N PRO A 66 3.75 -3.16 -16.60
CA PRO A 66 2.88 -2.93 -15.45
C PRO A 66 2.70 -4.24 -14.68
N VAL A 67 2.90 -4.18 -13.36
CA VAL A 67 2.75 -5.32 -12.46
C VAL A 67 1.88 -4.96 -11.26
N MET A 68 1.33 -6.00 -10.65
CA MET A 68 0.58 -5.93 -9.42
C MET A 68 1.44 -6.48 -8.28
N VAL A 69 1.62 -5.69 -7.23
CA VAL A 69 2.37 -6.09 -6.04
C VAL A 69 1.39 -6.32 -4.90
N THR A 70 1.38 -7.50 -4.31
CA THR A 70 0.61 -7.82 -3.12
C THR A 70 1.57 -8.04 -1.97
N ALA A 71 1.48 -7.22 -0.92
CA ALA A 71 2.24 -7.40 0.31
C ALA A 71 1.32 -7.89 1.43
N LEU A 72 1.72 -8.97 2.11
CA LEU A 72 1.04 -9.51 3.27
C LEU A 72 1.91 -9.28 4.51
N LEU A 73 1.54 -8.32 5.35
CA LEU A 73 2.25 -7.98 6.58
C LEU A 73 1.63 -8.68 7.78
N ASN A 74 2.46 -9.38 8.54
CA ASN A 74 2.13 -9.85 9.88
C ASN A 74 2.54 -8.78 10.91
N THR A 75 1.56 -8.11 11.51
CA THR A 75 1.78 -7.03 12.47
C THR A 75 2.20 -7.54 13.86
N ALA A 76 2.05 -8.84 14.14
CA ALA A 76 2.51 -9.45 15.39
C ALA A 76 4.05 -9.63 15.44
N ASN A 77 4.70 -9.80 14.29
CA ASN A 77 6.16 -9.98 14.20
C ASN A 77 6.86 -9.03 13.22
N ASN A 78 6.10 -8.10 12.63
CA ASN A 78 6.56 -7.11 11.65
C ASN A 78 7.28 -7.70 10.43
N ARG A 79 6.91 -8.92 10.02
CA ARG A 79 7.42 -9.56 8.79
C ARG A 79 6.36 -9.47 7.70
N PHE A 80 6.80 -9.23 6.46
CA PHE A 80 5.92 -9.25 5.31
C PHE A 80 6.41 -10.20 4.23
N SER A 81 5.48 -10.71 3.43
CA SER A 81 5.75 -11.40 2.18
C SER A 81 5.26 -10.55 1.00
N VAL A 82 5.92 -10.67 -0.14
CA VAL A 82 5.54 -9.95 -1.37
C VAL A 82 5.35 -10.94 -2.50
N GLU A 83 4.25 -10.78 -3.22
CA GLU A 83 3.97 -11.46 -4.48
C GLU A 83 3.85 -10.41 -5.59
N ILE A 84 4.51 -10.65 -6.73
CA ILE A 84 4.48 -9.76 -7.91
C ILE A 84 3.91 -10.55 -9.09
N ARG A 85 2.83 -10.04 -9.69
CA ARG A 85 2.12 -10.64 -10.82
C ARG A 85 2.04 -9.70 -12.01
#